data_AF-A0AAW1NAB1-F1
#
_entry.id   AF-A0AAW1NAB1-F1
#
_cell.length_a   1.000
_cell.length_b   1.000
_cell.length_c   1.000
_cell.angle_alpha   90.00
_cell.angle_beta   90.00
_cell.angle_gamma   90.00
#
_symmetry.space_group_name_H-M   'P 1'
#
loop_
_entity.id
_entity.type
_entity.pdbx_description
1 polymer ?
#
loop_
_entity_poly.entity_id
_entity_poly.type
_entity_poly.pdbx_seq_one_letter_code
_entity_poly.pdbx_strand_id
1 'polypeptide(L)'
;MDKLKIEFINNWIPEENLDFDESMIKYYGRNLCVFIRGKPIRFGYKMWCLDSPSGYLINFGMYQAKIREEMKSMKSNLENVLFPFLLSLMNFLKL
;
A
#
# COMPACT_ATOMS: atom_id res chain seq x y z
N MET A 1 12.30 -4.47 1.67
CA MET A 1 11.00 -4.03 2.24
C MET A 1 10.30 -5.14 2.98
N ASP A 2 10.45 -6.41 2.57
CA ASP A 2 9.67 -7.52 3.13
C ASP A 2 9.94 -7.78 4.61
N LYS A 3 11.18 -7.59 5.07
CA LYS A 3 11.52 -7.65 6.49
C LYS A 3 10.69 -6.68 7.34
N LEU A 4 10.48 -5.44 6.88
CA LEU A 4 9.66 -4.47 7.61
C LEU A 4 8.20 -4.92 7.68
N LYS A 5 7.65 -5.43 6.58
CA LYS A 5 6.27 -5.92 6.53
C LYS A 5 6.05 -7.08 7.51
N ILE A 6 7.00 -8.00 7.57
CA ILE A 6 6.97 -9.13 8.52
C ILE A 6 7.00 -8.62 9.96
N GLU A 7 7.87 -7.67 10.28
CA GLU A 7 7.90 -7.10 11.63
C GLU A 7 6.62 -6.34 11.99
N PHE A 8 6.05 -5.57 11.04
CA PHE A 8 4.83 -4.81 11.29
C PHE A 8 3.65 -5.71 11.60
N ILE A 9 3.45 -6.77 10.80
CA ILE A 9 2.35 -7.71 11.01
C ILE A 9 2.55 -8.56 12.28
N ASN A 10 3.78 -8.96 12.61
CA ASN A 10 4.08 -9.75 13.81
C ASN A 10 3.86 -8.97 15.12
N ASN A 11 4.03 -7.65 15.10
CA ASN A 11 3.83 -6.78 16.26
C ASN A 11 2.42 -6.15 16.31
N TRP A 12 1.58 -6.42 15.31
CA TRP A 12 0.20 -5.96 15.29
C TRP A 12 -0.72 -6.92 16.05
N ILE A 13 -1.70 -6.37 16.77
CA ILE A 13 -2.76 -7.13 17.44
C ILE A 13 -3.97 -7.14 16.50
N PRO A 14 -4.50 -8.31 16.10
CA PRO A 14 -5.63 -8.37 15.18
C PRO A 14 -6.87 -7.63 15.68
N GLU A 15 -7.45 -6.83 14.78
CA GLU A 15 -8.67 -6.06 14.99
C GLU A 15 -9.70 -6.40 13.89
N GLU A 16 -10.98 -6.20 14.19
CA GLU A 16 -12.08 -6.47 13.25
C GLU A 16 -12.10 -5.49 12.07
N ASN A 17 -11.75 -4.22 12.33
CA ASN A 17 -11.80 -3.14 11.36
C ASN A 17 -10.38 -2.73 10.97
N LEU A 18 -10.18 -2.47 9.68
CA LEU A 18 -8.92 -2.03 9.10
C LEU A 18 -9.16 -0.92 8.09
N ASP A 19 -8.20 0.00 8.01
CA ASP A 19 -8.24 1.12 7.08
C ASP A 19 -7.31 0.88 5.90
N PHE A 20 -7.80 1.06 4.69
CA PHE A 20 -7.02 0.94 3.47
C PHE A 20 -7.08 2.27 2.68
N ASP A 21 -5.95 2.96 2.59
CA ASP A 21 -5.86 4.26 1.91
C ASP A 21 -4.48 4.49 1.26
N GLU A 22 -4.36 5.62 0.57
CA GLU A 22 -3.17 6.09 -0.12
C GLU A 22 -2.41 7.14 0.71
N SER A 23 -1.14 6.85 1.01
CA SER A 23 -0.21 7.79 1.64
C SER A 23 0.81 8.35 0.65
N MET A 24 1.18 9.62 0.85
CA MET A 24 2.16 10.34 0.04
C MET A 24 3.44 10.61 0.84
N ILE A 25 4.56 10.02 0.42
CA ILE A 25 5.87 10.28 1.01
C ILE A 25 6.56 11.39 0.23
N LYS A 26 6.80 12.51 0.91
CA LYS A 26 7.46 13.70 0.33
C LYS A 26 8.85 13.35 -0.19
N TYR A 27 9.06 13.50 -1.49
CA TYR A 27 10.36 13.33 -2.14
C TYR A 27 10.38 14.15 -3.43
N TYR A 28 11.43 14.95 -3.64
CA TYR A 28 11.53 15.89 -4.78
C TYR A 28 12.63 15.52 -5.79
N GLY A 29 13.16 14.30 -5.71
CA GLY A 29 14.14 13.83 -6.69
C GLY A 29 13.52 13.50 -8.04
N ARG A 30 14.36 13.14 -9.01
CA ARG A 30 13.96 12.94 -10.41
C ARG A 30 13.30 11.59 -10.71
N ASN A 31 13.21 10.68 -9.73
CA ASN A 31 12.85 9.28 -9.95
C ASN A 31 11.42 8.96 -9.48
N LEU A 32 10.63 8.26 -10.32
CA LEU A 32 9.38 7.55 -10.00
C LEU A 32 8.38 8.28 -9.06
N CYS A 33 8.39 9.62 -9.08
CA CYS A 33 7.49 10.43 -8.29
C CYS A 33 6.13 10.53 -8.98
N VAL A 34 5.07 10.48 -8.18
CA VAL A 34 3.71 10.72 -8.62
C VAL A 34 3.31 12.13 -8.18
N PHE A 35 2.58 12.82 -9.07
CA PHE A 35 1.94 14.07 -8.75
C PHE A 35 0.44 13.84 -8.50
N ILE A 36 -0.07 14.20 -7.32
CA ILE A 36 -1.51 14.12 -6.99
C ILE A 36 -2.01 15.50 -6.59
N ARG A 37 -2.98 16.01 -7.36
CA ARG A 37 -3.60 17.31 -7.09
C ARG A 37 -4.51 17.20 -5.85
N GLY A 38 -4.48 18.21 -4.99
CA GLY A 38 -5.36 18.32 -3.82
C GLY A 38 -4.81 17.71 -2.53
N LYS A 39 -3.76 16.87 -2.58
CA LYS A 39 -3.06 16.39 -1.37
C LYS A 39 -2.15 17.50 -0.80
N PRO A 40 -1.92 17.55 0.53
CA PRO A 40 -0.95 18.48 1.14
C PRO A 40 0.47 18.28 0.58
N ILE A 41 0.88 17.01 0.42
CA ILE A 41 2.10 16.61 -0.28
C ILE A 41 1.71 16.20 -1.70
N ARG A 42 1.95 17.09 -2.66
CA ARG A 42 1.51 16.88 -4.05
C ARG A 42 2.49 16.10 -4.90
N PHE A 43 3.76 16.03 -4.51
CA PHE A 43 4.83 15.39 -5.28
C PHE A 43 5.64 14.49 -4.36
N GLY A 44 5.79 13.22 -4.75
CA GLY A 44 6.53 12.24 -3.97
C GLY A 44 6.20 10.81 -4.35
N TYR A 45 6.54 9.86 -3.47
CA TYR A 45 6.17 8.47 -3.65
C TYR A 45 4.76 8.22 -3.14
N LYS A 46 3.92 7.62 -3.99
CA LYS A 46 2.62 7.12 -3.58
C LYS A 46 2.78 5.70 -3.01
N MET A 47 2.14 5.44 -1.88
CA MET A 47 2.05 4.12 -1.27
C MET A 47 0.60 3.79 -0.92
N TRP A 48 0.24 2.53 -1.07
CA TRP A 48 -0.95 1.95 -0.48
C TRP A 48 -0.62 1.47 0.92
N CYS A 49 -1.44 1.82 1.90
CA CYS A 49 -1.25 1.45 3.29
C CYS A 49 -2.47 0.67 3.77
N LEU A 50 -2.21 -0.35 4.59
CA LEU A 50 -3.19 -1.03 5.42
C LEU A 50 -2.85 -0.71 6.87
N ASP A 51 -3.74 0.01 7.52
CA ASP A 51 -3.55 0.57 8.85
C ASP A 51 -4.63 0.05 9.81
N SER A 52 -4.32 0.03 11.11
CA SER A 52 -5.33 -0.12 12.14
C SER A 52 -6.12 1.19 12.32
N PRO A 53 -7.32 1.15 12.92
CA PRO A 53 -8.07 2.35 13.27
C PRO A 53 -7.32 3.30 14.23
N SER A 54 -6.35 2.77 14.97
CA SER A 54 -5.46 3.55 15.84
C SER A 54 -4.26 4.17 15.10
N GLY A 55 -4.11 3.91 13.80
CA GLY A 55 -3.06 4.46 12.93
C GLY A 55 -1.78 3.63 12.89
N TYR A 56 -1.80 2.37 13.34
CA TYR A 56 -0.65 1.48 13.23
C TYR A 56 -0.55 0.89 11.82
N LEU A 57 0.61 1.04 11.19
CA LEU A 57 0.86 0.50 9.84
C LEU A 57 1.10 -1.00 9.88
N ILE A 58 0.18 -1.77 9.31
CA ILE A 58 0.22 -3.24 9.28
C ILE A 58 0.98 -3.72 8.05
N ASN A 59 0.65 -3.15 6.88
CA ASN A 59 1.29 -3.52 5.63
C ASN A 59 1.23 -2.36 4.63
N PHE A 60 2.11 -2.37 3.63
CA PHE A 60 2.18 -1.32 2.63
C PHE A 60 2.64 -1.83 1.26
N GLY A 61 2.29 -1.10 0.21
CA GLY A 61 2.69 -1.38 -1.16
C GLY A 61 3.11 -0.10 -1.86
N MET A 62 4.33 -0.06 -2.40
CA MET A 62 4.74 1.08 -3.22
C MET A 62 3.98 1.06 -4.54
N TYR A 63 3.43 2.22 -4.93
CA TYR A 63 2.90 2.39 -6.26
C TYR A 63 4.06 2.43 -7.26
N GLN A 64 4.19 1.40 -8.07
CA GLN A 64 5.12 1.39 -9.19
C GLN A 64 4.35 1.76 -10.44
N ALA A 65 4.53 2.99 -10.93
CA ALA A 65 4.01 3.38 -12.23
C ALA A 65 4.59 2.42 -13.29
N LYS A 66 3.71 1.75 -14.05
CA LYS A 66 4.04 0.71 -15.03
C LYS A 66 5.34 1.00 -15.78
N ILE A 67 6.27 0.02 -15.80
CA ILE A 67 7.17 -0.16 -16.94
C ILE A 67 6.25 -0.31 -18.16
N ARG A 68 6.52 0.46 -19.22
CA ARG A 68 5.66 0.52 -20.40
C ARG A 68 5.47 -0.88 -20.99
N GLU A 69 4.19 -1.15 -21.30
CA GLU A 69 3.64 -2.20 -22.16
C GLU A 69 3.34 -3.58 -21.54
N GLU A 70 2.15 -4.11 -21.93
CA GLU A 70 1.62 -5.48 -21.75
C GLU A 70 0.73 -5.87 -20.56
N MET A 71 0.08 -4.93 -19.85
CA MET A 71 -1.14 -5.30 -19.07
C MET A 71 -2.26 -4.28 -19.27
N LYS A 72 -2.95 -4.40 -20.41
CA LYS A 72 -4.20 -3.66 -20.73
C LYS A 72 -5.47 -4.52 -20.59
N SER A 73 -5.36 -5.81 -20.23
CA SER A 73 -6.49 -6.75 -20.29
C SER A 73 -6.85 -7.45 -18.97
N MET A 74 -6.48 -6.91 -17.81
CA MET A 74 -7.07 -7.39 -16.56
C MET A 74 -7.65 -6.22 -15.81
N LYS A 75 -8.92 -6.39 -15.45
CA LYS A 75 -9.85 -5.44 -14.85
C LYS A 75 -9.12 -4.30 -14.13
N SER A 76 -9.47 -3.08 -14.49
CA SER A 76 -9.25 -1.95 -13.60
C SER A 76 -9.78 -2.29 -12.20
N ASN A 77 -9.39 -1.50 -11.20
CA ASN A 77 -10.07 -1.36 -9.90
C ASN A 77 -9.38 -2.06 -8.71
N LEU A 78 -9.56 -1.42 -7.55
CA LEU A 78 -8.94 -1.64 -6.24
C LEU A 78 -8.67 -3.11 -5.85
N GLU A 79 -9.46 -4.05 -6.34
CA GLU A 79 -9.32 -5.50 -6.09
C GLU A 79 -7.89 -6.01 -6.34
N ASN A 80 -7.27 -5.65 -7.46
CA ASN A 80 -5.91 -6.09 -7.78
C ASN A 80 -4.86 -5.51 -6.82
N VAL A 81 -5.14 -4.35 -6.25
CA VAL A 81 -4.25 -3.69 -5.28
C VAL A 81 -4.48 -4.25 -3.89
N LEU A 82 -5.73 -4.52 -3.51
CA LEU A 82 -6.13 -4.97 -2.19
C LEU A 82 -5.84 -6.47 -1.98
N PHE A 83 -5.95 -7.29 -3.03
CA PHE A 83 -5.80 -8.74 -2.94
C PHE A 83 -4.46 -9.19 -2.29
N PRO A 84 -3.29 -8.63 -2.64
CA PRO A 84 -2.03 -8.95 -1.96
C PRO A 84 -2.04 -8.67 -0.45
N PHE A 85 -2.74 -7.62 -0.02
CA PHE A 85 -2.86 -7.26 1.40
C PHE A 85 -3.75 -8.25 2.15
N LEU A 86 -4.90 -8.60 1.56
CA LEU A 86 -5.82 -9.59 2.12
C LEU A 86 -5.17 -10.97 2.21
N LEU A 87 -4.47 -11.41 1.15
CA LEU A 87 -3.76 -12.68 1.15
C LEU A 87 -2.67 -12.73 2.24
N SER A 88 -1.93 -11.63 2.40
CA SER A 88 -0.94 -11.50 3.48
C SER A 88 -1.59 -11.61 4.87
N LEU A 89 -2.77 -11.01 5.04
CA LEU A 89 -3.50 -11.02 6.31
C LEU A 89 -4.07 -12.42 6.62
N MET A 90 -4.67 -13.09 5.64
CA MET A 90 -5.20 -14.45 5.79
C MET A 90 -4.10 -15.44 6.19
N ASN A 91 -2.95 -15.38 5.51
CA ASN A 91 -1.80 -16.21 5.84
C ASN A 91 -1.29 -16.00 7.28
N PHE A 92 -1.31 -14.75 7.76
CA PHE A 92 -0.92 -14.42 9.13
C PHE A 92 -1.93 -14.93 10.16
N LEU A 93 -3.22 -14.76 9.90
CA LEU A 93 -4.30 -15.25 10.77
C LEU A 93 -4.49 -16.77 10.69
N LYS A 94 -3.76 -17.46 9.79
CA LYS A 94 -3.90 -18.90 9.50
C LYS A 94 -5.34 -19.28 9.11
N LEU A 95 -6.00 -18.40 8.36
CA LEU A 95 -7.34 -18.58 7.80
C LEU A 95 -7.29 -19.14 6.38
#